data_AF-A0ABD2MV60-F1
#
_entry.id   AF-A0ABD2MV60-F1
#
_cell.length_a   1.000
_cell.length_b   1.000
_cell.length_c   1.000
_cell.angle_alpha   90.00
_cell.angle_beta   90.00
_cell.angle_gamma   90.00
#
_symmetry.space_group_name_H-M   'P 1'
#
loop_
_entity.id
_entity.type
_entity.pdbx_description
1 polymer ?
#
loop_
_entity_poly.entity_id
_entity_poly.type
_entity_poly.pdbx_seq_one_letter_code
_entity_poly.pdbx_strand_id
1 'polypeptide(L)'
;MATMCIKWLSDKARRCIENLEVTFPIAGHSFIPPDRLFARIEKAIKKKDTIIAPHDFVEMLREDGTVLVLVRDVEVFEWKKDAQNAIKPPAQWHFRFNMCKRILLRTN
;
A
#
# COMPACT_ATOMS: atom_id res chain seq x y z
N MET A 1 3.76 1.05 -4.37
CA MET A 1 2.28 0.89 -4.28
C MET A 1 1.58 1.46 -5.51
N ALA A 2 1.70 2.77 -5.82
CA ALA A 2 1.07 3.38 -7.00
C ALA A 2 1.44 2.72 -8.35
N THR A 3 2.71 2.33 -8.52
CA THR A 3 3.23 1.61 -9.70
C THR A 3 2.56 0.26 -9.94
N MET A 4 2.28 -0.50 -8.88
CA MET A 4 1.58 -1.78 -8.99
C MET A 4 0.11 -1.59 -9.36
N CYS A 5 -0.55 -0.57 -8.79
CA CYS A 5 -1.90 -0.20 -9.20
C CYS A 5 -1.95 0.20 -10.68
N ILE A 6 -0.99 1.00 -11.16
CA ILE A 6 -0.90 1.43 -12.57
C ILE A 6 -0.68 0.23 -13.50
N LYS A 7 0.20 -0.71 -13.13
CA LYS A 7 0.43 -1.93 -13.93
C LYS A 7 -0.81 -2.81 -14.00
N TRP A 8 -1.51 -3.01 -12.88
CA TRP A 8 -2.79 -3.74 -12.86
C TRP A 8 -3.86 -3.04 -13.70
N LEU A 9 -3.97 -1.72 -13.60
CA LEU A 9 -4.88 -0.90 -14.40
C LEU A 9 -4.62 -1.04 -15.92
N SER A 10 -3.35 -0.99 -16.34
CA SER A 10 -2.95 -1.10 -17.74
C SER A 10 -3.18 -2.49 -18.33
N ASP A 11 -2.86 -3.54 -17.58
CA ASP A 11 -2.78 -4.90 -18.11
C ASP A 11 -4.06 -5.72 -17.89
N LYS A 12 -4.67 -5.58 -16.72
CA LYS A 12 -5.76 -6.46 -16.27
C LYS A 12 -7.10 -5.76 -16.26
N ALA A 13 -7.14 -4.49 -15.89
CA ALA A 13 -8.40 -3.78 -15.67
C ALA A 13 -8.97 -3.10 -16.92
N ARG A 14 -8.20 -3.05 -18.02
CA ARG A 14 -8.55 -2.35 -19.27
C ARG A 14 -9.86 -2.83 -19.93
N ARG A 15 -10.37 -4.02 -19.57
CA ARG A 15 -11.61 -4.59 -20.10
C ARG A 15 -12.81 -4.48 -19.13
N CYS A 16 -12.59 -4.05 -17.89
CA CYS A 16 -13.59 -4.17 -16.82
C CYS A 16 -13.94 -2.82 -16.17
N ILE A 17 -13.19 -1.75 -16.42
CA ILE A 17 -13.45 -0.43 -15.81
C ILE A 17 -14.21 0.44 -16.79
N GLU A 18 -15.42 0.85 -16.41
CA GLU A 18 -16.25 1.80 -17.18
C GLU A 18 -16.01 3.25 -16.74
N ASN A 19 -15.80 3.49 -15.44
CA ASN A 19 -15.72 4.83 -14.88
C ASN A 19 -14.55 4.97 -13.89
N LEU A 20 -13.79 6.07 -14.03
CA LEU A 20 -12.65 6.44 -13.20
C LEU A 20 -12.94 7.78 -12.51
N GLU A 21 -13.04 7.79 -11.18
CA GLU A 21 -13.24 9.01 -10.40
C GLU A 21 -12.00 9.31 -9.54
N VAL A 22 -11.47 10.53 -9.62
CA VAL A 22 -10.25 10.95 -8.91
C VAL A 22 -10.61 12.05 -7.92
N THR A 23 -10.54 11.74 -6.62
CA THR A 23 -10.78 12.71 -5.52
C THR A 23 -9.47 13.32 -5.03
N PHE A 24 -9.38 14.64 -4.98
CA PHE A 24 -8.24 15.37 -4.38
C PHE A 24 -8.51 15.72 -2.91
N PRO A 25 -7.51 15.75 -2.02
CA PRO A 25 -7.75 15.92 -0.60
C PRO A 25 -7.93 17.37 -0.24
N ILE A 26 -8.97 17.65 0.54
CA ILE A 26 -8.93 18.73 1.51
C ILE A 26 -8.48 18.10 2.84
N ALA A 27 -7.59 18.80 3.56
CA ALA A 27 -7.04 18.34 4.83
C ALA A 27 -8.13 18.35 5.93
N GLY A 28 -8.35 17.21 6.58
CA GLY A 28 -9.36 17.06 7.64
C GLY A 28 -9.92 15.63 7.66
N HIS A 29 -9.64 14.90 8.74
CA HIS A 29 -10.22 13.62 9.16
C HIS A 29 -10.07 12.40 8.23
N SER A 30 -9.10 11.53 8.58
CA SER A 30 -9.12 10.12 8.18
C SER A 30 -9.93 9.34 9.22
N PHE A 31 -11.16 8.95 8.92
CA PHE A 31 -11.92 8.00 9.72
C PHE A 31 -11.56 6.59 9.23
N ILE A 32 -10.75 5.85 10.00
CA ILE A 32 -10.34 4.48 9.66
C ILE A 32 -10.71 3.58 10.84
N PRO A 33 -11.53 2.51 10.66
CA PRO A 33 -11.95 1.62 11.75
C PRO A 33 -11.12 0.31 11.94
N PRO A 34 -9.77 0.32 12.00
CA PRO A 34 -8.96 -0.79 12.51
C PRO A 34 -8.18 -0.42 13.79
N ASP A 35 -8.70 0.49 14.62
CA ASP A 35 -8.04 0.92 15.86
C ASP A 35 -7.76 -0.23 16.85
N ARG A 36 -8.55 -1.32 16.83
CA ARG A 36 -8.42 -2.39 17.84
C ARG A 36 -7.19 -3.26 17.67
N LEU A 37 -6.77 -3.55 16.43
CA LEU A 37 -5.56 -4.33 16.16
C LEU A 37 -4.31 -3.52 16.51
N PHE A 38 -4.26 -2.27 16.04
CA PHE A 38 -3.16 -1.37 16.35
C PHE A 38 -3.07 -1.07 17.85
N ALA A 39 -4.20 -0.85 18.53
CA ALA A 39 -4.20 -0.66 19.98
C ALA A 39 -3.74 -1.89 20.77
N ARG A 40 -4.04 -3.12 20.29
CA ARG A 40 -3.55 -4.35 20.92
C ARG A 40 -2.03 -4.49 20.78
N ILE A 41 -1.53 -4.32 19.56
CA ILE A 41 -0.09 -4.36 19.27
C ILE A 41 0.64 -3.26 20.05
N GLU A 42 0.11 -2.03 20.07
CA GLU A 42 0.68 -0.90 20.80
C GLU A 42 0.71 -1.17 22.31
N LYS A 43 -0.35 -1.74 22.89
CA LYS A 43 -0.40 -2.14 24.29
C LYS A 43 0.62 -3.24 24.61
N ALA A 44 0.84 -4.19 23.68
CA ALA A 44 1.85 -5.24 23.84
C ALA A 44 3.27 -4.67 23.76
N ILE A 45 3.54 -3.76 22.82
CA ILE A 45 4.83 -3.07 22.67
C ILE A 45 5.14 -2.24 23.91
N LYS A 46 4.18 -1.46 24.43
CA LYS A 46 4.38 -0.62 25.63
C LYS A 46 4.70 -1.41 26.91
N LYS A 47 4.43 -2.72 26.95
CA LYS A 47 4.79 -3.59 28.07
C LYS A 47 6.22 -4.14 27.96
N LYS A 48 6.83 -4.10 26.79
CA LYS A 48 8.23 -4.52 26.59
C LYS A 48 9.12 -3.28 26.68
N ASP A 49 9.97 -3.24 27.69
CA ASP A 49 10.88 -2.10 27.94
C ASP A 49 11.97 -1.98 26.86
N THR A 50 12.35 -3.10 26.24
CA THR A 50 13.31 -3.14 25.13
C THR A 50 13.02 -4.31 24.21
N ILE A 51 13.07 -4.07 22.90
CA ILE A 51 13.07 -5.12 21.87
C ILE A 51 14.54 -5.39 21.55
N ILE A 52 15.04 -6.57 21.94
CA ILE A 52 16.47 -6.89 21.89
C ILE A 52 16.85 -7.41 20.49
N ALA A 53 15.94 -8.14 19.82
CA ALA A 53 16.22 -8.71 18.51
C ALA A 53 15.06 -8.53 17.51
N PRO A 54 15.33 -8.46 16.19
CA PRO A 54 14.30 -8.30 15.17
C PRO A 54 13.24 -9.41 15.15
N HIS A 55 13.60 -10.63 15.57
CA HIS A 55 12.67 -11.76 15.63
C HIS A 55 11.56 -11.55 16.68
N ASP A 56 11.86 -10.87 17.79
CA ASP A 56 10.88 -10.57 18.85
C ASP A 56 9.72 -9.73 18.30
N PHE A 57 9.99 -8.88 17.32
CA PHE A 57 8.99 -8.07 16.65
C PHE A 57 8.08 -8.90 15.74
N VAL A 58 8.67 -9.85 15.01
CA VAL A 58 7.93 -10.77 14.13
C VAL A 58 6.98 -11.65 14.95
N GLU A 59 7.43 -12.18 16.09
CA GLU A 59 6.57 -13.01 16.94
C GLU A 59 5.42 -12.22 17.56
N MET A 60 5.64 -10.97 18.00
CA MET A 60 4.55 -10.13 18.50
C MET A 60 3.47 -9.87 17.44
N LEU A 61 3.87 -9.64 16.19
CA LEU A 61 2.92 -9.45 15.11
C LEU A 61 2.16 -10.75 14.77
N ARG A 62 2.76 -11.92 15.02
CA ARG A 62 2.09 -13.22 14.82
C ARG A 62 1.00 -13.51 15.84
N GLU A 63 1.07 -12.93 17.03
CA GLU A 63 0.04 -13.12 18.06
C GLU A 63 -1.32 -12.55 17.64
N ASP A 64 -1.31 -11.44 16.91
CA ASP A 64 -2.51 -10.71 16.49
C ASP A 64 -2.82 -10.83 14.98
N GLY A 65 -2.00 -11.57 14.20
CA GLY A 65 -2.21 -11.72 12.76
C GLY A 65 -1.26 -12.69 12.05
N THR A 66 -1.46 -12.86 10.75
CA THR A 66 -0.57 -13.68 9.91
C THR A 66 0.60 -12.84 9.43
N VAL A 67 1.83 -13.23 9.79
CA VAL A 67 3.04 -12.55 9.33
C VAL A 67 3.67 -13.33 8.19
N LEU A 68 3.79 -12.66 7.04
CA LEU A 68 4.50 -13.17 5.86
C LEU A 68 5.83 -12.44 5.72
N VAL A 69 6.94 -13.19 5.69
CA VAL A 69 8.28 -12.63 5.54
C VAL A 69 8.57 -12.47 4.05
N LEU A 70 8.86 -11.23 3.63
CA LEU A 70 9.27 -10.93 2.27
C LEU A 70 10.53 -11.74 1.89
N VAL A 71 10.63 -12.15 0.62
CA VAL A 71 11.70 -12.98 0.05
C VAL A 71 11.65 -14.45 0.50
N ARG A 72 11.14 -14.74 1.70
CA ARG A 72 10.98 -16.11 2.20
C ARG A 72 9.63 -16.71 1.85
N ASP A 73 8.55 -16.06 2.29
CA ASP A 73 7.17 -16.56 2.15
C ASP A 73 6.46 -15.89 0.96
N VAL A 74 6.96 -14.72 0.54
CA VAL A 74 6.42 -13.95 -0.58
C VAL A 74 7.54 -13.67 -1.56
N GLU A 75 7.36 -14.10 -2.80
CA GLU A 75 8.26 -13.80 -3.89
C GLU A 75 8.29 -12.29 -4.15
N VAL A 76 9.49 -11.70 -4.11
CA VAL A 76 9.69 -10.27 -4.32
C VAL A 76 10.27 -10.05 -5.71
N PHE A 77 9.43 -9.57 -6.62
CA PHE A 77 9.86 -9.18 -7.96
C PHE A 77 10.48 -7.77 -7.99
N GLU A 78 11.34 -7.51 -8.98
CA GLU A 78 12.02 -6.23 -9.22
C GLU A 78 11.08 -5.13 -9.72
N TRP A 79 10.17 -4.70 -8.85
CA TRP A 79 9.13 -3.75 -9.19
C TRP A 79 9.65 -2.37 -9.59
N LYS A 80 10.86 -1.97 -9.15
CA LYS A 80 11.47 -0.69 -9.55
C LYS A 80 11.84 -0.69 -11.03
N LYS A 81 12.35 -1.81 -11.53
CA LYS A 81 12.65 -1.99 -12.95
C LYS A 81 11.35 -2.03 -13.77
N ASP A 82 10.38 -2.79 -13.31
CA ASP A 82 9.08 -2.90 -14.00
C ASP A 82 8.27 -1.60 -13.97
N ALA A 83 8.44 -0.77 -12.93
CA ALA A 83 7.83 0.55 -12.85
C ALA A 83 8.26 1.47 -13.99
N GLN A 84 9.51 1.36 -14.46
CA GLN A 84 9.99 2.16 -15.60
C GLN A 84 9.27 1.79 -16.90
N ASN A 85 8.82 0.54 -17.02
CA ASN A 85 8.03 0.08 -18.16
C ASN A 85 6.56 0.51 -18.07
N ALA A 86 6.04 0.71 -16.85
CA ALA A 86 4.66 1.09 -16.62
C ALA A 86 4.43 2.61 -16.59
N ILE A 87 5.43 3.40 -16.20
CA ILE A 87 5.33 4.85 -15.99
C ILE A 87 6.33 5.57 -16.89
N LYS A 88 5.83 6.50 -17.72
CA LYS A 88 6.70 7.37 -18.53
C LYS A 88 7.60 8.21 -17.62
N PRO A 89 8.82 8.57 -18.04
CA PRO A 89 9.63 9.54 -17.31
C PRO A 89 8.86 10.86 -17.11
N PRO A 90 8.99 11.55 -15.96
CA PRO A 90 8.28 12.80 -15.69
C PRO A 90 8.51 13.89 -16.76
N ALA A 91 9.68 13.91 -17.39
CA ALA A 91 10.02 14.82 -18.47
C ALA A 91 9.17 14.62 -19.75
N GLN A 92 8.53 13.45 -19.90
CA GLN A 92 7.68 13.10 -21.03
C GLN A 92 6.19 13.21 -20.71
N TRP A 93 5.83 13.76 -19.54
CA TRP A 93 4.44 13.96 -19.17
C TRP A 93 3.92 15.25 -19.77
N HIS A 94 2.72 15.17 -20.35
CA HIS A 94 2.02 16.33 -20.92
C HIS A 94 1.27 17.15 -19.84
N PHE A 95 1.39 16.76 -18.56
CA PHE A 95 0.76 17.41 -17.42
C PHE A 95 1.69 17.36 -16.19
N ARG A 96 1.54 18.34 -15.29
CA ARG A 96 2.19 18.32 -13.98
C ARG A 96 1.31 17.55 -12.99
N PHE A 97 1.89 16.65 -12.20
CA PHE A 97 1.12 15.96 -11.15
C PHE A 97 0.74 16.93 -10.05
N ASN A 98 -0.55 17.07 -9.80
CA ASN A 98 -1.08 17.65 -8.58
C ASN A 98 -1.48 16.52 -7.61
N MET A 99 -1.28 16.73 -6.31
CA MET A 99 -1.48 15.72 -5.26
C MET A 99 -2.95 15.27 -5.15
N CYS A 100 -3.28 14.06 -5.62
CA CYS A 100 -4.62 13.45 -5.51
C CYS A 100 -4.76 12.59 -4.22
N LYS A 101 -5.94 12.56 -3.56
CA LYS A 101 -6.21 11.81 -2.30
C LYS A 101 -6.58 10.37 -2.59
N ARG A 102 -7.39 10.14 -3.61
CA ARG A 102 -8.10 8.88 -3.81
C ARG A 102 -8.49 8.71 -5.27
N ILE A 103 -8.36 7.48 -5.77
CA ILE A 103 -8.82 7.07 -7.08
C ILE A 103 -9.86 5.97 -6.84
N LEU A 104 -11.10 6.17 -7.29
CA LEU A 104 -12.19 5.21 -7.23
C LEU A 104 -12.37 4.58 -8.61
N LEU A 105 -12.48 3.26 -8.64
CA LEU A 105 -12.64 2.46 -9.85
C LEU A 105 -14.01 1.78 -9.79
N ARG A 106 -14.86 1.99 -10.80
CA ARG A 106 -16.12 1.24 -10.94
C ARG A 106 -15.98 0.19 -12.03
N THR A 107 -16.31 -1.04 -11.67
CA THR A 107 -16.46 -2.18 -12.58
C THR A 107 -17.90 -2.68 -12.49
N ASN A 108 -18.41 -3.35 -13.53
CA ASN A 108 -19.71 -4.05 -13.48
C ASN A 108 -19.72 -5.20 -12.47
#